data_AF-A0A1G9NBB9-F1
#
_entry.id   AF-A0A1G9NBB9-F1
#
_cell.length_a   1.000
_cell.length_b   1.000
_cell.length_c   1.000
_cell.angle_alpha   90.00
_cell.angle_beta   90.00
_cell.angle_gamma   90.00
#
_symmetry.space_group_name_H-M   'P 1'
#
loop_
_entity.id
_entity.type
_entity.pdbx_description
1 polymer ?
#
loop_
_entity_poly.entity_id
_entity_poly.type
_entity_poly.pdbx_seq_one_letter_code
_entity_poly.pdbx_strand_id
1 'polypeptide(L)'
;MTETTAPRGLIGALEQIADGAGEDGMSLGEFVDALGERAFGIILFAMALPVSIPFLYGVPQVMALPMMALSVQMLLGRGEPWLPARFKAGRLEKRGLTRMATGGRKWFGWLEALARPRLTALSGPTAERVVGGIFVIFCTSILIPLPATNTTPGIALAIAALGLLTRDGLLVIAGLVLGMVWIALLLVFGHAVIDVIKTYLQSVF
;
A
#
# COMPACT_ATOMS: atom_id res chain seq x y z
N MET A 1 1.44 37.94 -4.49
CA MET A 1 1.08 36.83 -3.58
C MET A 1 0.93 35.59 -4.42
N THR A 2 2.01 34.83 -4.59
CA THR A 2 2.06 33.62 -5.42
C THR A 2 1.39 32.50 -4.66
N GLU A 3 0.15 32.17 -5.01
CA GLU A 3 -0.48 30.93 -4.55
C GLU A 3 0.33 29.75 -5.10
N THR A 4 1.16 29.14 -4.26
CA THR A 4 1.74 27.82 -4.50
C THR A 4 0.58 26.82 -4.51
N THR A 5 -0.11 26.68 -5.64
CA THR A 5 -1.12 25.64 -5.84
C THR A 5 -0.41 24.29 -5.81
N ALA A 6 -0.39 23.66 -4.63
CA ALA A 6 0.03 22.28 -4.48
C ALA A 6 -0.68 21.43 -5.55
N PRO A 7 0.03 20.56 -6.29
CA PRO A 7 -0.59 19.80 -7.37
C PRO A 7 -1.75 18.97 -6.81
N ARG A 8 -2.96 19.24 -7.31
CA ARG A 8 -4.21 18.71 -6.74
C ARG A 8 -4.40 17.19 -6.96
N GLY A 9 -3.45 16.49 -7.59
CA GLY A 9 -3.52 15.07 -7.92
C GLY A 9 -2.17 14.35 -7.89
N LEU A 10 -2.18 13.02 -8.08
CA LEU A 10 -0.99 12.17 -8.09
C LEU A 10 -0.08 12.53 -9.28
N ILE A 11 -0.68 12.76 -10.44
CA ILE A 11 0.06 13.02 -11.67
C ILE A 11 0.77 14.38 -11.56
N GLY A 12 0.07 15.40 -11.06
CA GLY A 12 0.68 16.70 -10.84
C GLY A 12 1.84 16.67 -9.82
N ALA A 13 1.77 15.80 -8.80
CA ALA A 13 2.89 15.63 -7.87
C ALA A 13 4.09 14.96 -8.55
N LEU A 14 3.86 13.94 -9.38
CA LEU A 14 4.92 13.29 -10.16
C LEU A 14 5.53 14.22 -11.22
N GLU A 15 4.71 15.03 -11.90
CA GLU A 15 5.16 16.04 -12.86
C GLU A 15 6.01 17.10 -12.16
N GLN A 16 5.57 17.63 -11.01
CA GLN A 16 6.34 18.60 -10.23
C GLN A 16 7.69 18.04 -9.76
N ILE A 17 7.74 16.78 -9.34
CA ILE A 17 8.99 16.11 -8.93
C ILE A 17 9.91 15.89 -10.15
N ALA A 18 9.34 15.49 -11.29
CA ALA A 18 10.10 15.30 -12.53
C ALA A 18 10.68 16.62 -13.08
N ASP A 19 9.93 17.72 -12.96
CA ASP A 19 10.36 19.06 -13.36
C ASP A 19 11.42 19.63 -12.41
N GLY A 20 11.33 19.31 -11.11
CA GLY A 20 12.32 19.69 -10.10
C GLY A 20 13.60 18.85 -10.11
N ALA A 21 13.63 17.72 -10.83
CA ALA A 21 14.81 16.86 -10.91
C ALA A 21 15.88 17.43 -11.86
N GLY A 22 17.11 17.58 -11.35
CA GLY A 22 18.29 17.94 -12.13
C GLY A 22 18.61 16.94 -13.25
N GLU A 23 19.54 17.27 -14.14
CA GLU A 23 19.88 16.42 -15.31
C GLU A 23 20.33 15.00 -14.92
N ASP A 24 20.98 14.85 -13.77
CA ASP A 24 21.42 13.56 -13.21
C ASP A 24 20.29 12.76 -12.52
N GLY A 25 19.06 13.29 -12.48
CA GLY A 25 17.93 12.69 -11.77
C GLY A 25 17.91 13.04 -10.29
N MET A 26 17.37 12.12 -9.48
CA MET A 26 17.14 12.33 -8.04
C MET A 26 17.30 10.99 -7.30
N SER A 27 17.73 11.01 -6.04
CA SER A 27 17.78 9.79 -5.21
C SER A 27 16.39 9.30 -4.81
N LEU A 28 16.25 8.01 -4.51
CA LEU A 28 14.98 7.45 -4.02
C LEU A 28 14.58 8.07 -2.67
N GLY A 29 15.55 8.50 -1.86
CA GLY A 29 15.30 9.25 -0.64
C GLY A 29 14.62 10.59 -0.94
N GLU A 30 15.24 11.43 -1.77
CA GLU A 30 14.67 12.73 -2.16
C GLU A 30 13.30 12.59 -2.85
N PHE A 31 13.10 11.52 -3.64
CA PHE A 31 11.80 11.23 -4.25
C PHE A 31 10.72 10.93 -3.19
N VAL A 32 11.03 10.10 -2.20
CA VAL A 32 10.12 9.77 -1.09
C VAL A 32 9.83 11.00 -0.23
N ASP A 33 10.85 11.78 0.09
CA ASP A 33 10.73 13.00 0.89
C ASP A 33 9.86 14.05 0.15
N ALA A 34 9.98 14.16 -1.18
CA ALA A 34 9.14 15.04 -2.00
C ALA A 34 7.68 14.57 -2.10
N LEU A 35 7.43 13.27 -1.97
CA LEU A 35 6.08 12.68 -1.94
C LEU A 35 5.39 12.77 -0.57
N GLY A 36 6.17 12.88 0.51
CA GLY A 36 5.69 12.96 1.89
C GLY A 36 4.74 11.81 2.24
N GLU A 37 3.56 12.16 2.77
CA GLU A 37 2.52 11.20 3.21
C GLU A 37 2.09 10.22 2.10
N ARG A 38 2.14 10.66 0.82
CA ARG A 38 1.74 9.82 -0.33
C ARG A 38 2.71 8.68 -0.57
N ALA A 39 3.95 8.79 -0.10
CA ALA A 39 4.97 7.76 -0.30
C ALA A 39 4.60 6.43 0.36
N PHE A 40 3.92 6.44 1.52
CA PHE A 40 3.38 5.21 2.12
C PHE A 40 2.44 4.48 1.16
N GLY A 41 1.46 5.21 0.61
CA GLY A 41 0.51 4.66 -0.36
C GLY A 41 1.19 4.08 -1.60
N ILE A 42 2.18 4.78 -2.18
CA ILE A 42 2.93 4.29 -3.36
C ILE A 42 3.67 2.98 -3.04
N ILE A 43 4.47 2.98 -1.97
CA ILE A 43 5.35 1.85 -1.67
C ILE A 43 4.50 0.63 -1.29
N LEU A 44 3.48 0.83 -0.45
CA LEU A 44 2.57 -0.24 -0.05
C LEU A 44 1.79 -0.79 -1.25
N PHE A 45 1.29 0.08 -2.14
CA PHE A 45 0.63 -0.36 -3.37
C PHE A 45 1.56 -1.19 -4.24
N ALA A 46 2.78 -0.68 -4.51
CA ALA A 46 3.77 -1.38 -5.32
C ALA A 46 4.16 -2.75 -4.75
N MET A 47 4.32 -2.84 -3.41
CA MET A 47 4.62 -4.11 -2.73
C MET A 47 3.42 -5.06 -2.70
N ALA A 48 2.18 -4.55 -2.64
CA ALA A 48 0.96 -5.36 -2.60
C ALA A 48 0.58 -5.99 -3.95
N LEU A 49 0.99 -5.37 -5.07
CA LEU A 49 0.73 -5.90 -6.42
C LEU A 49 1.23 -7.35 -6.62
N PRO A 50 2.50 -7.69 -6.36
CA PRO A 50 2.97 -9.08 -6.48
C PRO A 50 2.28 -10.02 -5.47
N VAL A 51 1.91 -9.52 -4.29
CA VAL A 51 1.17 -10.29 -3.26
C VAL A 51 -0.24 -10.65 -3.74
N SER A 52 -0.83 -9.80 -4.58
CA SER A 52 -2.17 -9.96 -5.15
C SER A 52 -2.24 -11.01 -6.26
N ILE A 53 -1.11 -11.61 -6.66
CA ILE A 53 -1.07 -12.65 -7.68
C ILE A 53 -1.33 -14.01 -6.99
N PRO A 54 -2.40 -14.73 -7.39
CA PRO A 54 -2.68 -16.05 -6.81
C PRO A 54 -1.58 -17.05 -7.17
N PHE A 55 -1.38 -18.04 -6.29
CA PHE A 55 -0.40 -19.12 -6.43
C PHE A 55 1.08 -18.70 -6.39
N LEU A 56 1.38 -17.46 -5.98
CA LEU A 56 2.74 -17.03 -5.73
C LEU A 56 3.18 -17.48 -4.33
N TYR A 57 4.00 -18.53 -4.25
CA TYR A 57 4.47 -19.08 -2.98
C TYR A 57 5.72 -18.36 -2.49
N GLY A 58 5.80 -18.06 -1.19
CA GLY A 58 6.96 -17.44 -0.53
C GLY A 58 7.10 -15.93 -0.77
N VAL A 59 6.77 -15.44 -1.97
CA VAL A 59 6.82 -14.00 -2.29
C VAL A 59 5.90 -13.17 -1.38
N PRO A 60 4.63 -13.56 -1.13
CA PRO A 60 3.76 -12.84 -0.21
C PRO A 60 4.38 -12.61 1.17
N GLN A 61 5.05 -13.62 1.73
CA GLN A 61 5.65 -13.59 3.06
C GLN A 61 6.87 -12.66 3.09
N VAL A 62 7.71 -12.70 2.06
CA VAL A 62 8.88 -11.81 1.95
C VAL A 62 8.44 -10.35 1.80
N MET A 63 7.38 -10.08 1.02
CA MET A 63 6.85 -8.73 0.83
C MET A 63 6.06 -8.23 2.05
N ALA A 64 5.39 -9.13 2.79
CA ALA A 64 4.64 -8.76 3.98
C ALA A 64 5.53 -8.17 5.09
N LEU A 65 6.80 -8.55 5.18
CA LEU A 65 7.74 -8.02 6.18
C LEU A 65 7.99 -6.50 6.04
N PRO A 66 8.49 -5.98 4.89
CA PRO A 66 8.65 -4.54 4.70
C PRO A 66 7.31 -3.81 4.71
N MET A 67 6.24 -4.41 4.17
CA MET A 67 4.89 -3.83 4.24
C MET A 67 4.42 -3.68 5.69
N MET A 68 4.67 -4.66 6.55
CA MET A 68 4.34 -4.60 7.97
C MET A 68 5.14 -3.51 8.67
N ALA A 69 6.45 -3.42 8.39
CA ALA A 69 7.29 -2.36 8.95
C ALA A 69 6.78 -0.96 8.56
N LEU A 70 6.41 -0.75 7.30
CA LEU A 70 5.81 0.51 6.83
C LEU A 70 4.46 0.78 7.48
N SER A 71 3.62 -0.24 7.63
CA SER A 71 2.31 -0.14 8.29
C SER A 71 2.44 0.24 9.76
N VAL A 72 3.42 -0.32 10.47
CA VAL A 72 3.76 0.06 11.85
C VAL A 72 4.24 1.52 11.92
N GLN A 73 5.08 1.96 10.98
CA GLN A 73 5.51 3.37 10.95
C GLN A 73 4.33 4.33 10.72
N MET A 74 3.39 3.95 9.87
CA MET A 74 2.17 4.70 9.62
C MET A 74 1.27 4.71 10.85
N LEU A 75 1.13 3.58 11.55
CA LEU A 75 0.43 3.48 12.85
C LEU A 75 1.03 4.41 13.92
N LEU A 76 2.36 4.51 13.96
CA LEU A 76 3.09 5.43 14.85
C LEU A 76 2.95 6.90 14.42
N GLY A 77 2.35 7.18 13.26
CA GLY A 77 2.07 8.52 12.78
C GLY A 77 3.28 9.23 12.17
N ARG A 78 4.21 8.49 11.57
CA ARG A 78 5.27 9.10 10.75
C ARG A 78 4.67 9.73 9.50
N GLY A 79 5.15 10.92 9.13
CA GLY A 79 4.70 11.63 7.92
C GLY A 79 5.29 11.09 6.61
N GLU A 80 6.36 10.31 6.69
CA GLU A 80 7.00 9.69 5.53
C GLU A 80 7.59 8.31 5.89
N PRO A 81 7.70 7.39 4.93
CA PRO A 81 8.26 6.07 5.15
C PRO A 81 9.77 6.13 5.32
N TRP A 82 10.27 5.56 6.42
CA TRP A 82 11.70 5.38 6.63
C TRP A 82 12.21 4.25 5.74
N LEU A 83 13.13 4.59 4.83
CA LEU A 83 13.86 3.65 4.00
C LEU A 83 15.29 3.41 4.54
N PRO A 84 15.81 2.17 4.47
CA PRO A 84 17.22 1.89 4.79
C PRO A 84 18.17 2.69 3.89
N ALA A 85 19.34 3.06 4.42
CA ALA A 85 20.33 3.89 3.71
C ALA A 85 20.70 3.37 2.31
N ARG A 86 20.75 2.04 2.13
CA ARG A 86 21.01 1.40 0.83
C ARG A 86 19.95 1.71 -0.23
N PHE A 87 18.68 1.79 0.16
CA PHE A 87 17.59 2.15 -0.74
C PHE A 87 17.55 3.65 -0.99
N LYS A 88 17.77 4.48 0.06
CA LYS A 88 17.82 5.94 -0.09
C LYS A 88 18.90 6.39 -1.08
N ALA A 89 20.06 5.71 -1.11
CA ALA A 89 21.17 6.01 -2.01
C ALA A 89 20.95 5.57 -3.46
N GLY A 90 19.90 4.78 -3.75
CA GLY A 90 19.56 4.39 -5.12
C GLY A 90 19.19 5.61 -5.94
N ARG A 91 19.83 5.81 -7.10
CA ARG A 91 19.52 6.92 -8.02
C ARG A 91 18.42 6.53 -8.99
N LEU A 92 17.44 7.41 -9.12
CA LEU A 92 16.43 7.37 -10.17
C LEU A 92 16.85 8.35 -11.27
N GLU A 93 17.19 7.81 -12.45
CA GLU A 93 17.55 8.63 -13.60
C GLU A 93 16.38 9.54 -14.02
N LYS A 94 16.69 10.77 -14.45
CA LYS A 94 15.67 11.72 -14.95
C LYS A 94 14.78 11.10 -16.03
N ARG A 95 15.37 10.34 -16.95
CA ARG A 95 14.64 9.62 -18.00
C ARG A 95 13.64 8.59 -17.44
N GLY A 96 13.99 7.93 -16.34
CA GLY A 96 13.11 7.03 -15.60
C GLY A 96 11.96 7.78 -14.93
N LEU A 97 12.25 8.89 -14.25
CA LEU A 97 11.23 9.76 -13.65
C LEU A 97 10.25 10.29 -14.70
N THR A 98 10.76 10.84 -15.81
CA THR A 98 9.91 11.37 -16.89
C THR A 98 9.06 10.26 -17.52
N ARG A 99 9.60 9.03 -17.65
CA ARG A 99 8.81 7.86 -18.09
C ARG A 99 7.75 7.45 -17.08
N MET A 100 8.04 7.50 -15.78
CA MET A 100 7.05 7.22 -14.74
C MET A 100 5.96 8.28 -14.70
N ALA A 101 6.28 9.56 -14.90
CA ALA A 101 5.31 10.64 -14.99
C ALA A 101 4.43 10.51 -16.24
N THR A 102 5.04 10.36 -17.42
CA THR A 102 4.30 10.23 -18.70
C THR A 102 3.56 8.90 -18.84
N GLY A 103 4.18 7.78 -18.46
CA GLY A 103 3.56 6.45 -18.43
C GLY A 103 2.53 6.33 -17.32
N GLY A 104 2.76 7.01 -16.19
CA GLY A 104 1.82 7.10 -15.08
C GLY A 104 0.50 7.72 -15.50
N ARG A 105 0.51 8.69 -16.41
CA ARG A 105 -0.71 9.25 -16.99
C ARG A 105 -1.55 8.25 -17.79
N LYS A 106 -0.92 7.26 -18.44
CA LYS A 106 -1.62 6.18 -19.16
C LYS A 106 -2.16 5.10 -18.22
N TRP A 107 -1.39 4.72 -17.21
CA TRP A 107 -1.74 3.63 -16.28
C TRP A 107 -2.54 4.08 -15.05
N PHE A 108 -2.41 5.34 -14.63
CA PHE A 108 -3.06 5.92 -13.46
C PHE A 108 -3.94 7.13 -13.81
N GLY A 109 -3.98 7.60 -15.06
CA GLY A 109 -4.90 8.67 -15.45
C GLY A 109 -6.37 8.30 -15.30
N TRP A 110 -6.71 7.02 -15.50
CA TRP A 110 -8.05 6.51 -15.17
C TRP A 110 -8.28 6.47 -13.66
N LEU A 111 -7.23 6.24 -12.86
CA LEU A 111 -7.29 6.26 -11.40
C LEU A 111 -7.46 7.67 -10.85
N GLU A 112 -6.83 8.68 -11.45
CA GLU A 112 -7.03 10.08 -11.07
C GLU A 112 -8.42 10.60 -11.52
N ALA A 113 -8.94 10.10 -12.65
CA ALA A 113 -10.31 10.39 -13.08
C ALA A 113 -11.38 9.71 -12.20
N LEU A 114 -11.07 8.51 -11.68
CA LEU A 114 -11.93 7.75 -10.78
C LEU A 114 -11.84 8.30 -9.34
N ALA A 115 -10.63 8.61 -8.89
CA ALA A 115 -10.34 9.14 -7.56
C ALA A 115 -10.63 10.65 -7.53
N ARG A 116 -11.86 10.99 -7.18
CA ARG A 116 -12.16 12.34 -6.72
C ARG A 116 -11.79 12.39 -5.23
N PRO A 117 -11.18 13.47 -4.72
CA PRO A 117 -10.89 13.64 -3.30
C PRO A 117 -12.21 13.72 -2.51
N ARG A 118 -12.80 12.55 -2.24
CA ARG A 118 -14.05 12.34 -1.51
C ARG A 118 -13.66 11.87 -0.12
N LEU A 119 -14.34 12.42 0.89
CA LEU A 119 -14.09 12.08 2.29
C LEU A 119 -12.64 12.33 2.74
N THR A 120 -12.04 13.47 2.36
CA THR A 120 -10.67 13.85 2.77
C THR A 120 -10.46 13.88 4.29
N ALA A 121 -11.54 13.98 5.08
CA ALA A 121 -11.49 13.80 6.54
C ALA A 121 -10.97 12.41 6.97
N LEU A 122 -11.18 11.37 6.14
CA LEU A 122 -10.64 10.02 6.32
C LEU A 122 -9.21 9.85 5.77
N SER A 123 -8.61 10.91 5.23
CA SER A 123 -7.20 10.96 4.82
C SER A 123 -6.38 11.90 5.70
N GLY A 124 -6.87 12.19 6.91
CA GLY A 124 -6.13 12.97 7.90
C GLY A 124 -5.14 12.11 8.72
N PRO A 125 -4.22 12.74 9.48
CA PRO A 125 -3.16 12.03 10.20
C PRO A 125 -3.67 10.94 11.16
N THR A 126 -4.81 11.15 11.81
CA THR A 126 -5.41 10.14 12.70
C THR A 126 -5.99 8.97 11.92
N ALA A 127 -6.61 9.23 10.77
CA ALA A 127 -7.15 8.17 9.93
C ALA A 127 -6.04 7.31 9.32
N GLU A 128 -4.94 7.92 8.87
CA GLU A 128 -3.76 7.20 8.37
C GLU A 128 -3.15 6.28 9.44
N ARG A 129 -3.11 6.71 10.71
CA ARG A 129 -2.68 5.85 11.83
C ARG A 129 -3.58 4.63 12.00
N VAL A 130 -4.90 4.82 11.96
CA VAL A 130 -5.88 3.72 12.05
C VAL A 130 -5.72 2.76 10.86
N VAL A 131 -5.58 3.29 9.65
CA VAL A 131 -5.32 2.50 8.43
C VAL A 131 -4.03 1.70 8.59
N GLY A 132 -2.97 2.31 9.13
CA GLY A 132 -1.71 1.62 9.43
C GLY A 132 -1.88 0.46 10.40
N GLY A 133 -2.68 0.64 11.45
CA GLY A 133 -3.05 -0.45 12.36
C GLY A 133 -3.76 -1.61 11.67
N ILE A 134 -4.71 -1.32 10.79
CA ILE A 134 -5.42 -2.36 10.03
C ILE A 134 -4.49 -3.05 9.03
N PHE A 135 -3.59 -2.31 8.39
CA PHE A 135 -2.59 -2.90 7.49
C PHE A 135 -1.62 -3.83 8.20
N VAL A 136 -1.29 -3.57 9.48
CA VAL A 136 -0.55 -4.54 10.29
C VAL A 136 -1.32 -5.85 10.39
N ILE A 137 -2.63 -5.81 10.66
CA ILE A 137 -3.47 -7.02 10.70
C ILE A 137 -3.45 -7.75 9.34
N PHE A 138 -3.55 -7.03 8.23
CA PHE A 138 -3.50 -7.62 6.89
C PHE A 138 -2.15 -8.28 6.63
N CYS A 139 -1.05 -7.60 6.96
CA CYS A 139 0.30 -8.15 6.83
C CYS A 139 0.52 -9.37 7.72
N THR A 140 0.00 -9.37 8.95
CA THR A 140 0.05 -10.53 9.84
C THR A 140 -0.70 -11.71 9.23
N SER A 141 -1.88 -11.48 8.64
CA SER A 141 -2.61 -12.52 7.92
C SER A 141 -1.82 -13.09 6.74
N ILE A 142 -1.11 -12.25 5.98
CA ILE A 142 -0.29 -12.68 4.84
C ILE A 142 0.96 -13.47 5.29
N LEU A 143 1.51 -13.13 6.45
CA LEU A 143 2.71 -13.77 6.98
C LEU A 143 2.45 -15.23 7.38
N ILE A 144 1.21 -15.56 7.76
CA ILE A 144 0.79 -16.93 8.00
C ILE A 144 0.81 -17.66 6.64
N PRO A 145 1.63 -18.71 6.46
CA PRO A 145 1.77 -19.40 5.19
C PRO A 145 0.58 -20.34 4.96
N LEU A 146 -0.57 -19.75 4.64
CA LEU A 146 -1.75 -20.47 4.20
C LEU A 146 -1.88 -20.38 2.68
N PRO A 147 -1.92 -21.52 1.96
CA PRO A 147 -2.03 -21.51 0.52
C PRO A 147 -3.36 -20.88 0.09
N ALA A 148 -3.33 -20.08 -0.98
CA ALA A 148 -4.49 -19.40 -1.58
C ALA A 148 -5.22 -18.36 -0.70
N THR A 149 -4.82 -18.12 0.55
CA THR A 149 -5.49 -17.14 1.43
C THR A 149 -4.87 -15.75 1.40
N ASN A 150 -3.64 -15.63 0.88
CA ASN A 150 -2.84 -14.40 0.96
C ASN A 150 -3.13 -13.40 -0.17
N THR A 151 -3.78 -13.87 -1.23
CA THR A 151 -4.16 -13.05 -2.39
C THR A 151 -5.18 -11.97 -2.00
N THR A 152 -6.25 -12.35 -1.29
CA THR A 152 -7.34 -11.44 -0.93
C THR A 152 -6.90 -10.31 0.00
N PRO A 153 -6.14 -10.55 1.10
CA PRO A 153 -5.57 -9.48 1.90
C PRO A 153 -4.61 -8.60 1.10
N GLY A 154 -3.84 -9.17 0.17
CA GLY A 154 -2.98 -8.43 -0.75
C GLY A 154 -3.76 -7.45 -1.63
N ILE A 155 -4.85 -7.92 -2.24
CA ILE A 155 -5.76 -7.09 -3.05
C ILE A 155 -6.41 -5.99 -2.20
N ALA A 156 -6.90 -6.35 -1.01
CA ALA A 156 -7.50 -5.40 -0.08
C ALA A 156 -6.52 -4.27 0.31
N LEU A 157 -5.27 -4.64 0.62
CA LEU A 157 -4.22 -3.69 0.93
C LEU A 157 -3.85 -2.83 -0.29
N ALA A 158 -3.76 -3.42 -1.49
CA ALA A 158 -3.52 -2.67 -2.72
C ALA A 158 -4.62 -1.62 -2.98
N ILE A 159 -5.89 -2.00 -2.86
CA ILE A 159 -7.02 -1.07 -3.04
C ILE A 159 -6.95 0.06 -2.00
N ALA A 160 -6.73 -0.26 -0.73
CA ALA A 160 -6.64 0.76 0.31
C ALA A 160 -5.41 1.66 0.16
N ALA A 161 -4.24 1.11 -0.19
CA ALA A 161 -3.02 1.87 -0.46
C ALA A 161 -3.18 2.80 -1.68
N LEU A 162 -3.94 2.36 -2.68
CA LEU A 162 -4.32 3.19 -3.82
C LEU A 162 -5.26 4.34 -3.40
N GLY A 163 -6.16 4.10 -2.44
CA GLY A 163 -6.95 5.16 -1.82
C GLY A 163 -6.11 6.19 -1.07
N LEU A 164 -5.10 5.74 -0.29
CA LEU A 164 -4.15 6.65 0.36
C LEU A 164 -3.37 7.48 -0.67
N LEU A 165 -2.87 6.80 -1.71
CA LEU A 165 -2.12 7.42 -2.80
C LEU A 165 -2.90 8.53 -3.51
N THR A 166 -4.18 8.26 -3.78
CA THR A 166 -5.06 9.17 -4.51
C THR A 166 -5.84 10.13 -3.60
N ARG A 167 -5.67 10.00 -2.27
CA ARG A 167 -6.47 10.70 -1.24
C ARG A 167 -7.98 10.50 -1.43
N ASP A 168 -8.38 9.31 -1.86
CA ASP A 168 -9.77 8.88 -1.98
C ASP A 168 -10.16 7.99 -0.79
N GLY A 169 -10.91 8.56 0.16
CA GLY A 169 -11.35 7.86 1.35
C GLY A 169 -12.30 6.68 1.07
N LEU A 170 -13.03 6.68 -0.05
CA LEU A 170 -13.89 5.55 -0.41
C LEU A 170 -13.08 4.33 -0.83
N LEU A 171 -11.99 4.53 -1.58
CA LEU A 171 -11.07 3.45 -1.94
C LEU A 171 -10.39 2.88 -0.69
N VAL A 172 -9.98 3.75 0.25
CA VAL A 172 -9.46 3.30 1.55
C VAL A 172 -10.48 2.42 2.25
N ILE A 173 -11.71 2.91 2.45
CA ILE A 173 -12.77 2.15 3.13
C ILE A 173 -13.07 0.84 2.41
N ALA A 174 -13.17 0.84 1.07
CA ALA A 174 -13.46 -0.35 0.29
C ALA A 174 -12.39 -1.44 0.50
N GLY A 175 -11.11 -1.06 0.44
CA GLY A 175 -10.01 -1.98 0.71
C GLY A 175 -10.01 -2.49 2.16
N LEU A 176 -10.24 -1.60 3.13
CA LEU A 176 -10.34 -1.99 4.54
C LEU A 176 -11.48 -2.96 4.81
N VAL A 177 -12.68 -2.69 4.30
CA VAL A 177 -13.85 -3.56 4.46
C VAL A 177 -13.59 -4.92 3.80
N LEU A 178 -13.06 -4.93 2.57
CA LEU A 178 -12.75 -6.17 1.87
C LEU A 178 -11.80 -7.06 2.67
N GLY A 179 -10.68 -6.50 3.15
CA GLY A 179 -9.70 -7.28 3.90
C GLY A 179 -10.19 -7.69 5.28
N MET A 180 -10.94 -6.85 5.98
CA MET A 180 -11.52 -7.18 7.29
C MET A 180 -12.57 -8.28 7.18
N VAL A 181 -13.46 -8.22 6.18
CA VAL A 181 -14.43 -9.28 5.91
C VAL A 181 -13.71 -10.58 5.61
N TRP A 182 -12.68 -10.55 4.75
CA TRP A 182 -11.90 -11.74 4.45
C TRP A 182 -11.24 -12.35 5.68
N ILE A 183 -10.59 -11.55 6.53
CA ILE A 183 -9.95 -12.03 7.76
C ILE A 183 -10.99 -12.60 8.72
N ALA A 184 -12.16 -11.95 8.87
CA ALA A 184 -13.24 -12.49 9.68
C ALA A 184 -13.71 -13.86 9.17
N LEU A 185 -13.88 -14.03 7.85
CA LEU A 185 -14.20 -15.31 7.24
C LEU A 185 -13.11 -16.34 7.50
N LEU A 186 -11.83 -15.98 7.33
CA LEU A 186 -10.70 -16.88 7.61
C LEU A 186 -10.68 -17.35 9.06
N LEU A 187 -10.99 -16.49 10.02
CA LEU A 187 -11.03 -16.86 11.44
C LEU A 187 -12.21 -17.81 11.74
N VAL A 188 -13.40 -17.52 11.20
CA VAL A 188 -14.60 -18.35 11.40
C VAL A 188 -14.44 -19.72 10.74
N PHE A 189 -14.09 -19.76 9.46
CA PHE A 189 -13.88 -21.03 8.74
C PHE A 189 -12.64 -21.78 9.23
N GLY A 190 -11.57 -21.06 9.59
CA GLY A 190 -10.36 -21.65 10.14
C GLY A 190 -10.63 -22.39 11.46
N HIS A 191 -11.42 -21.79 12.36
CA HIS A 191 -11.83 -22.46 13.60
C HIS A 191 -12.66 -23.72 13.32
N ALA A 192 -13.63 -23.65 12.41
CA ALA A 192 -14.46 -24.79 12.04
C ALA A 192 -13.63 -25.95 11.45
N VAL A 193 -12.63 -25.66 10.61
CA VAL A 193 -11.74 -26.68 10.04
C VAL A 193 -10.89 -27.33 11.14
N ILE A 194 -10.36 -26.56 12.08
CA ILE A 194 -9.57 -27.09 13.21
C ILE A 194 -10.44 -28.04 14.06
N ASP A 195 -11.69 -27.68 14.33
CA ASP A 195 -12.59 -28.50 15.13
C ASP A 195 -12.94 -29.82 14.43
N VAL A 196 -13.17 -29.80 13.11
CA VAL A 196 -13.39 -31.01 12.31
C VAL A 196 -12.17 -31.91 12.33
N ILE A 197 -10.96 -31.35 12.16
CA ILE A 197 -9.71 -32.12 12.20
C ILE A 197 -9.50 -32.74 13.58
N LYS A 198 -9.72 -31.98 14.66
CA LYS A 198 -9.63 -32.51 16.03
C LYS A 198 -10.60 -33.65 16.27
N THR A 199 -11.86 -33.48 15.85
CA THR A 199 -12.90 -34.50 15.98
C THR A 199 -12.54 -35.76 15.20
N TYR A 200 -12.03 -35.60 13.98
CA TYR A 200 -11.57 -36.72 13.16
C TYR A 200 -10.39 -37.45 13.82
N LEU A 201 -9.38 -36.74 14.32
CA LEU A 201 -8.25 -37.34 15.01
C LEU A 201 -8.67 -38.10 16.28
N GLN A 202 -9.59 -37.55 17.09
CA GLN A 202 -10.14 -38.22 18.27
C GLN A 202 -11.02 -39.43 17.94
N SER A 203 -11.57 -39.50 16.73
CA SER A 203 -12.35 -40.67 16.28
C SER A 203 -11.48 -41.80 15.73
N VAL A 204 -10.26 -41.50 15.31
CA VAL A 204 -9.31 -42.44 14.68
C VAL A 204 -8.27 -42.97 15.69
N PHE A 205 -7.93 -42.19 16.72
CA PHE A 205 -6.98 -42.54 17.80
C PHE A 205 -7.70 -42.61 19.14
#